data_AF-A0A1C5Q173-F1
#
_entry.id   AF-A0A1C5Q173-F1
#
_cell.length_a   1.000
_cell.length_b   1.000
_cell.length_c   1.000
_cell.angle_alpha   90.00
_cell.angle_beta   90.00
_cell.angle_gamma   90.00
#
_symmetry.space_group_name_H-M   'P 1'
#
loop_
_entity.id
_entity.type
_entity.pdbx_description
1 polymer ?
#
loop_
_entity_poly.entity_id
_entity_poly.type
_entity_poly.pdbx_seq_one_letter_code
_entity_poly.pdbx_strand_id
1 'polypeptide(L)'
;MKRQEQFAYLEERLCHLCNYIQYCNFKNYTDINRISEGFIRNIINIVYGYSCKDLNSVRLNYPGIDLGDDAAGIGIQVTSACGFDKVVDAYTKIYHPDNAIDGTLIAELYGKQIIFVCVSIDKKVKFQKKSQEEIKRISHGRFQSSDIVDMRDLISEIERLFDDDHKRFMKAYKCISENIDTLPEPVTDQRVLEELLHCFNRPAFTTDFEYECSMENFERAITETIAFINVGKSDHRTGRYSFTVEDFSSQTLKNGFRKIVDGLNMIRKLYLYMQDKAHMVKVNDKKAIYVDCEMIFCRAMNDTRALLLYELRRIAEGEKIPFDINPGYYEDSLYHSPKIAGDLDDFLVTLQKVYKAYIEQCKVDREE
;
A
#
# COMPACT_ATOMS: atom_id res chain seq x y z
N MET A 1 0.72 -35.37 10.63
CA MET A 1 -0.13 -34.21 10.26
C MET A 1 0.07 -32.98 11.13
N LYS A 2 0.42 -33.05 12.43
CA LYS A 2 0.73 -31.83 13.22
C LYS A 2 1.97 -31.04 12.77
N ARG A 3 3.04 -31.71 12.32
CA ARG A 3 4.29 -31.06 11.86
C ARG A 3 4.06 -30.12 10.67
N GLN A 4 3.36 -30.61 9.64
CA GLN A 4 3.09 -29.85 8.43
C GLN A 4 2.21 -28.63 8.71
N GLU A 5 1.20 -28.77 9.58
CA GLU A 5 0.36 -27.65 10.02
C GLU A 5 1.18 -26.57 10.75
N GLN A 6 2.09 -26.98 11.65
CA GLN A 6 2.92 -26.04 12.38
C GLN A 6 3.92 -25.32 11.47
N PHE A 7 4.48 -26.01 10.47
CA PHE A 7 5.40 -25.41 9.50
C PHE A 7 4.67 -24.40 8.60
N ALA A 8 3.53 -24.80 8.04
CA ALA A 8 2.70 -23.92 7.22
C ALA A 8 2.29 -22.64 7.98
N TYR A 9 1.90 -22.79 9.25
CA TYR A 9 1.59 -21.65 10.12
C TYR A 9 2.80 -20.71 10.29
N LEU A 10 3.99 -21.26 10.59
CA LEU A 10 5.20 -20.44 10.77
C LEU A 10 5.55 -19.67 9.50
N GLU A 11 5.53 -20.34 8.35
CA GLU A 11 5.78 -19.73 7.04
C GLU A 11 4.79 -18.58 6.78
N GLU A 12 3.49 -18.83 6.96
CA GLU A 12 2.44 -17.85 6.72
C GLU A 12 2.61 -16.61 7.60
N ARG A 13 2.83 -16.79 8.90
CA ARG A 13 2.97 -15.68 9.85
C ARG A 13 4.24 -14.88 9.61
N LEU A 14 5.38 -15.52 9.34
CA LEU A 14 6.62 -14.80 9.06
C LEU A 14 6.58 -14.08 7.70
N CYS A 15 5.91 -14.66 6.69
CA CYS A 15 5.62 -13.95 5.45
C CYS A 15 4.74 -12.73 5.68
N HIS A 16 3.70 -12.87 6.51
CA HIS A 16 2.82 -11.75 6.88
C HIS A 16 3.59 -10.61 7.54
N LEU A 17 4.49 -10.91 8.49
CA LEU A 17 5.36 -9.90 9.10
C LEU A 17 6.22 -9.17 8.06
N CYS A 18 6.83 -9.90 7.12
CA CYS A 18 7.66 -9.28 6.08
C CYS A 18 6.86 -8.31 5.21
N ASN A 19 5.69 -8.76 4.75
CA ASN A 19 4.80 -7.96 3.91
C ASN A 19 4.28 -6.74 4.68
N TYR A 20 3.96 -6.90 5.97
CA TYR A 20 3.50 -5.81 6.81
C TYR A 20 4.59 -4.75 7.03
N ILE A 21 5.85 -5.16 7.28
CA ILE A 21 6.99 -4.25 7.37
C ILE A 21 7.22 -3.51 6.05
N GLN A 22 7.13 -4.19 4.90
CA GLN A 22 7.24 -3.57 3.58
C GLN A 22 6.14 -2.51 3.37
N TYR A 23 4.89 -2.84 3.70
CA TYR A 23 3.76 -1.92 3.63
C TYR A 23 3.96 -0.69 4.53
N CYS A 24 4.33 -0.89 5.80
CA CYS A 24 4.60 0.21 6.72
C CYS A 24 5.76 1.11 6.24
N ASN A 25 6.83 0.52 5.72
CA ASN A 25 7.95 1.29 5.15
C ASN A 25 7.51 2.12 3.93
N PHE A 26 6.66 1.57 3.06
CA PHE A 26 6.06 2.33 1.94
C PHE A 26 5.22 3.52 2.44
N LYS A 27 4.51 3.36 3.55
CA LYS A 27 3.74 4.44 4.21
C LYS A 27 4.59 5.37 5.09
N ASN A 28 5.91 5.18 5.14
CA ASN A 28 6.84 5.89 6.04
C ASN A 28 6.52 5.74 7.54
N TYR A 29 5.90 4.63 7.96
CA TYR A 29 5.70 4.30 9.36
C TYR A 29 6.96 3.63 9.92
N THR A 30 7.75 4.40 10.67
CA THR A 30 9.07 3.97 11.16
C THR A 30 9.00 3.11 12.42
N ASP A 31 7.91 3.19 13.20
CA ASP A 31 7.77 2.46 14.47
C ASP A 31 7.83 0.94 14.30
N ILE A 32 7.40 0.42 13.15
CA ILE A 32 7.40 -1.02 12.88
C ILE A 32 8.81 -1.61 12.86
N ASN A 33 9.82 -0.83 12.44
CA ASN A 33 11.19 -1.32 12.34
C ASN A 33 11.79 -1.56 13.73
N ARG A 34 11.47 -0.70 14.69
CA ARG A 34 11.87 -0.90 16.09
C ARG A 34 11.16 -2.10 16.72
N ILE A 35 9.87 -2.29 16.42
CA ILE A 35 9.12 -3.46 16.89
C ILE A 35 9.71 -4.75 16.29
N SER A 36 10.05 -4.72 15.00
CA SER A 36 10.62 -5.88 14.31
C SER A 36 12.01 -6.23 14.84
N GLU A 37 12.88 -5.26 15.16
CA GLU A 37 14.17 -5.50 15.82
C GLU A 37 14.02 -6.29 17.12
N GLY A 38 13.08 -5.88 18.00
CA GLY A 38 12.83 -6.57 19.26
C GLY A 38 12.32 -8.00 19.08
N PHE A 39 11.43 -8.21 18.10
CA PHE A 39 10.97 -9.54 17.72
C PHE A 39 12.10 -10.41 17.17
N ILE A 40 12.88 -9.90 16.21
CA ILE A 40 13.99 -10.60 15.58
C ILE A 40 15.06 -10.98 16.62
N ARG A 41 15.37 -10.10 17.57
CA ARG A 41 16.25 -10.41 18.71
C ARG A 41 15.77 -11.65 19.48
N ASN A 42 14.48 -11.70 19.82
CA ASN A 42 13.94 -12.83 20.58
C ASN A 42 14.02 -14.13 19.77
N ILE A 43 13.69 -14.09 18.48
CA ILE A 43 13.77 -15.26 17.59
C ILE A 43 15.21 -15.75 17.45
N ILE A 44 16.17 -14.87 17.16
CA ILE A 44 17.59 -15.23 17.00
C ILE A 44 18.16 -15.83 18.27
N ASN A 45 17.83 -15.27 19.45
CA ASN A 45 18.26 -15.83 20.73
C ASN A 45 17.72 -17.26 20.93
N ILE A 46 16.50 -17.54 20.49
CA ILE A 46 15.91 -18.88 20.56
C ILE A 46 16.57 -19.83 19.55
N VAL A 47 16.72 -19.40 18.30
CA VAL A 47 17.18 -20.25 17.19
C VAL A 47 18.66 -20.59 17.31
N TYR A 48 19.50 -19.57 17.45
CA TYR A 48 20.95 -19.76 17.51
C TYR A 48 21.50 -19.94 18.93
N GLY A 49 20.66 -19.77 19.95
CA GLY A 49 21.08 -19.86 21.35
C GLY A 49 21.95 -18.68 21.81
N TYR A 50 21.82 -17.53 21.14
CA TYR A 50 22.50 -16.29 21.53
C TYR A 50 21.81 -15.60 22.72
N SER A 51 22.52 -14.66 23.32
CA SER A 51 22.04 -13.77 24.37
C SER A 51 22.10 -12.30 23.93
N CYS A 52 21.64 -12.02 22.70
CA CYS A 52 21.66 -10.68 22.13
C CYS A 52 20.78 -9.71 22.93
N LYS A 53 21.31 -8.52 23.20
CA LYS A 53 20.59 -7.36 23.76
C LYS A 53 20.41 -6.27 22.70
N ASP A 54 19.47 -5.36 22.94
CA ASP A 54 19.28 -4.16 22.12
C ASP A 54 20.39 -3.15 22.43
N LEU A 55 21.21 -2.80 21.44
CA LEU A 55 22.34 -1.89 21.61
C LEU A 55 21.93 -0.42 21.66
N ASN A 56 20.72 -0.07 21.19
CA ASN A 56 20.17 1.27 21.40
C ASN A 56 19.93 1.57 22.88
N SER A 57 19.78 0.54 23.73
CA SER A 57 19.72 0.70 25.20
C SER A 57 21.07 1.02 25.83
N VAL A 58 22.18 0.72 25.14
CA VAL A 58 23.55 1.03 25.56
C VAL A 58 23.94 2.42 25.10
N ARG A 59 23.72 2.72 23.81
CA ARG A 59 23.96 4.03 23.20
C ARG A 59 22.87 4.28 22.17
N LEU A 60 22.15 5.39 22.32
CA LEU A 60 21.14 5.81 21.35
C LEU A 60 21.77 5.94 19.95
N ASN A 61 21.13 5.33 18.95
CA ASN A 61 21.64 5.23 17.58
C ASN A 61 22.99 4.50 17.53
N TYR A 62 23.04 3.29 18.08
CA TYR A 62 24.27 2.51 18.13
C TYR A 62 24.86 2.31 16.72
N PRO A 63 26.17 2.55 16.50
CA PRO A 63 26.69 2.60 15.13
C PRO A 63 26.80 1.23 14.45
N GLY A 64 26.08 1.06 13.35
CA GLY A 64 26.30 -0.01 12.36
C GLY A 64 25.83 -1.41 12.74
N ILE A 65 25.32 -1.61 13.96
CA ILE A 65 24.65 -2.82 14.43
C ILE A 65 23.55 -2.44 15.43
N ASP A 66 22.49 -3.24 15.47
CA ASP A 66 21.31 -2.98 16.31
C ASP A 66 21.27 -3.89 17.54
N LEU A 67 21.76 -5.14 17.41
CA LEU A 67 21.80 -6.12 18.49
C LEU A 67 23.22 -6.64 18.72
N GLY A 68 23.52 -7.05 19.95
CA GLY A 68 24.85 -7.59 20.30
C GLY A 68 24.80 -8.65 21.39
N ASP A 69 25.58 -9.72 21.20
CA ASP A 69 25.93 -10.70 22.23
C ASP A 69 27.41 -10.52 22.58
N ASP A 70 27.66 -9.84 23.69
CA ASP A 70 29.02 -9.47 24.12
C ASP A 70 29.85 -10.72 24.48
N ALA A 71 29.22 -11.75 25.07
CA ALA A 71 29.91 -12.96 25.47
C ALA A 71 30.29 -13.81 24.25
N ALA A 72 29.44 -13.85 23.23
CA ALA A 72 29.74 -14.53 21.97
C ALA A 72 30.61 -13.69 21.02
N GLY A 73 30.72 -12.37 21.25
CA GLY A 73 31.39 -11.43 20.33
C GLY A 73 30.66 -11.30 19.00
N ILE A 74 29.32 -11.41 18.99
CA ILE A 74 28.48 -11.38 17.80
C ILE A 74 27.67 -10.08 17.76
N GLY A 75 27.80 -9.33 16.66
CA GLY A 75 26.97 -8.16 16.36
C GLY A 75 25.96 -8.47 15.27
N ILE A 76 24.77 -7.89 15.33
CA ILE A 76 23.71 -8.13 14.36
C ILE A 76 23.12 -6.80 13.89
N GLN A 77 23.11 -6.59 12.58
CA GLN A 77 22.35 -5.53 11.94
C GLN A 77 21.04 -6.13 11.40
N VAL A 78 19.91 -5.64 11.90
CA VAL A 78 18.58 -5.94 11.40
C VAL A 78 18.23 -4.91 10.33
N THR A 79 17.64 -5.35 9.21
CA THR A 79 17.23 -4.46 8.13
C THR A 79 16.12 -5.10 7.28
N SER A 80 15.19 -4.30 6.77
CA SER A 80 14.22 -4.75 5.75
C SER A 80 14.83 -4.82 4.35
N ALA A 81 15.97 -4.15 4.13
CA ALA A 81 16.71 -4.15 2.87
C ALA A 81 18.21 -4.26 3.10
N CYS A 82 18.82 -5.39 2.71
CA CYS A 82 20.26 -5.63 2.84
C CYS A 82 20.97 -5.42 1.50
N GLY A 83 21.01 -4.18 1.05
CA GLY A 83 21.77 -3.79 -0.14
C GLY A 83 23.27 -3.67 0.13
N PHE A 84 24.04 -3.52 -0.96
CA PHE A 84 25.48 -3.27 -0.89
C PHE A 84 25.80 -2.06 0.01
N ASP A 85 25.08 -0.95 -0.19
CA ASP A 85 25.28 0.27 0.58
C ASP A 85 25.04 0.07 2.08
N LYS A 86 24.06 -0.77 2.45
CA LYS A 86 23.73 -1.06 3.85
C LYS A 86 24.85 -1.83 4.55
N VAL A 87 25.43 -2.83 3.87
CA VAL A 87 26.56 -3.61 4.39
C VAL A 87 27.82 -2.73 4.50
N VAL A 88 28.08 -1.91 3.49
CA VAL A 88 29.23 -0.99 3.47
C VAL A 88 29.12 0.06 4.56
N ASP A 89 27.96 0.70 4.72
CA ASP A 89 27.73 1.71 5.76
C ASP A 89 27.90 1.11 7.16
N ALA A 90 27.35 -0.09 7.41
CA ALA A 90 27.50 -0.79 8.67
C ALA A 90 28.98 -1.04 9.00
N TYR A 91 29.74 -1.68 8.11
CA TYR A 91 31.17 -1.92 8.36
C TYR A 91 31.98 -0.63 8.48
N THR A 92 31.68 0.39 7.68
CA THR A 92 32.33 1.69 7.79
C THR A 92 32.15 2.27 9.20
N LYS A 93 30.94 2.20 9.76
CA LYS A 93 30.65 2.64 11.12
C LYS A 93 31.34 1.78 12.18
N ILE A 94 31.32 0.46 12.01
CA ILE A 94 31.92 -0.51 12.95
C ILE A 94 33.44 -0.31 13.07
N TYR A 95 34.10 0.06 11.98
CA TYR A 95 35.55 0.30 11.92
C TYR A 95 35.96 1.76 12.14
N HIS A 96 35.01 2.69 12.29
CA HIS A 96 35.32 4.09 12.50
C HIS A 96 35.78 4.35 13.95
N PRO A 97 36.96 4.95 14.19
CA PRO A 97 37.46 5.20 15.55
C PRO A 97 36.51 6.05 16.40
N ASP A 98 35.88 7.07 15.81
CA ASP A 98 34.93 7.95 16.53
C ASP A 98 33.66 7.22 17.03
N ASN A 99 33.42 6.00 16.55
CA ASN A 99 32.30 5.16 16.99
C ASN A 99 32.67 4.21 18.13
N ALA A 100 33.92 4.23 18.62
CA ALA A 100 34.35 3.41 19.74
C ALA A 100 33.44 3.59 20.96
N ILE A 101 33.20 2.49 21.69
CA ILE A 101 32.43 2.46 22.92
C ILE A 101 33.42 2.27 24.06
N ASP A 102 33.43 3.22 24.99
CA ASP A 102 34.35 3.25 26.12
C ASP A 102 35.83 3.05 25.70
N GLY A 103 36.20 3.61 24.55
CA GLY A 103 37.55 3.54 23.98
C GLY A 103 37.88 2.23 23.24
N THR A 104 36.94 1.28 23.13
CA THR A 104 37.10 0.04 22.38
C THR A 104 36.36 0.10 21.05
N LEU A 105 37.00 -0.31 19.96
CA LEU A 105 36.39 -0.28 18.63
C LEU A 105 35.24 -1.31 18.57
N ILE A 106 34.13 -0.97 17.90
CA ILE A 106 32.99 -1.90 17.75
C ILE A 106 33.43 -3.20 17.05
N ALA A 107 34.36 -3.10 16.08
CA ALA A 107 34.94 -4.25 15.41
C ALA A 107 35.67 -5.22 16.36
N GLU A 108 36.20 -4.72 17.48
CA GLU A 108 36.86 -5.52 18.52
C GLU A 108 35.84 -6.14 19.47
N LEU A 109 34.84 -5.36 19.92
CA LEU A 109 33.76 -5.84 20.79
C LEU A 109 33.00 -7.02 20.15
N TYR A 110 32.71 -6.90 18.85
CA TYR A 110 32.03 -7.94 18.08
C TYR A 110 32.99 -8.60 17.09
N GLY A 111 34.18 -8.97 17.60
CA GLY A 111 35.30 -9.54 16.83
C GLY A 111 35.05 -10.92 16.22
N LYS A 112 34.04 -11.66 16.69
CA LYS A 112 33.74 -13.00 16.16
C LYS A 112 32.98 -12.92 14.83
N GLN A 113 31.83 -12.26 14.81
CA GLN A 113 30.98 -12.22 13.62
C GLN A 113 30.06 -11.00 13.62
N ILE A 114 29.80 -10.46 12.43
CA ILE A 114 28.74 -9.49 12.20
C ILE A 114 27.73 -10.14 11.26
N ILE A 115 26.48 -10.26 11.68
CA ILE A 115 25.40 -10.90 10.93
C ILE A 115 24.42 -9.82 10.44
N PHE A 116 24.00 -9.92 9.18
CA PHE A 116 23.01 -9.05 8.56
C PHE A 116 21.69 -9.81 8.41
N VAL A 117 20.71 -9.49 9.26
CA VAL A 117 19.41 -10.14 9.26
C VAL A 117 18.45 -9.33 8.41
N CYS A 118 18.05 -9.91 7.29
CA CYS A 118 17.16 -9.32 6.30
C CYS A 118 15.72 -9.75 6.61
N VAL A 119 14.90 -8.84 7.12
CA VAL A 119 13.48 -9.08 7.37
C VAL A 119 12.69 -8.93 6.06
N SER A 120 12.96 -9.85 5.11
CA SER A 120 12.33 -9.93 3.81
C SER A 120 12.30 -11.38 3.32
N ILE A 121 11.28 -11.70 2.52
CA ILE A 121 11.12 -12.96 1.78
C ILE A 121 11.53 -12.84 0.29
N ASP A 122 11.97 -11.66 -0.15
CA ASP A 122 12.44 -11.40 -1.52
C ASP A 122 13.65 -12.28 -1.87
N LYS A 123 14.04 -12.36 -3.16
CA LYS A 123 15.21 -13.15 -3.58
C LYS A 123 16.46 -12.82 -2.75
N LYS A 124 17.15 -13.88 -2.31
CA LYS A 124 18.33 -13.78 -1.45
C LYS A 124 19.35 -12.87 -2.11
N VAL A 125 19.86 -11.90 -1.35
CA VAL A 125 20.80 -10.91 -1.86
C VAL A 125 22.05 -11.62 -2.36
N LYS A 126 22.42 -11.33 -3.61
CA LYS A 126 23.66 -11.80 -4.23
C LYS A 126 24.44 -10.61 -4.72
N PHE A 127 25.61 -10.40 -4.15
CA PHE A 127 26.53 -9.35 -4.59
C PHE A 127 27.31 -9.77 -5.82
N GLN A 128 27.44 -8.85 -6.77
CA GLN A 128 28.37 -9.00 -7.88
C GLN A 128 29.81 -9.08 -7.38
N LYS A 129 30.70 -9.70 -8.16
CA LYS A 129 32.10 -9.93 -7.77
C LYS A 129 32.81 -8.65 -7.29
N LYS A 130 32.64 -7.53 -8.02
CA LYS A 130 33.23 -6.24 -7.66
C LYS A 130 32.73 -5.74 -6.29
N SER A 131 31.42 -5.84 -6.04
CA SER A 131 30.82 -5.47 -4.75
C SER A 131 31.34 -6.35 -3.61
N GLN A 132 31.55 -7.64 -3.85
CA GLN A 132 32.12 -8.54 -2.83
C GLN A 132 33.57 -8.18 -2.49
N GLU A 133 34.39 -7.83 -3.48
CA GLU A 133 35.78 -7.39 -3.26
C GLU A 133 35.84 -6.12 -2.42
N GLU A 134 34.93 -5.17 -2.68
CA GLU A 134 34.83 -3.94 -1.91
C GLU A 134 34.33 -4.17 -0.47
N ILE A 135 33.28 -4.97 -0.27
CA ILE A 135 32.82 -5.34 1.08
C ILE A 135 33.94 -6.05 1.85
N LYS A 136 34.69 -6.96 1.20
CA LYS A 136 35.84 -7.62 1.82
C LYS A 136 36.92 -6.64 2.25
N ARG A 137 37.22 -5.62 1.43
CA ARG A 137 38.20 -4.58 1.80
C ARG A 137 37.74 -3.80 3.04
N ILE A 138 36.49 -3.33 3.06
CA ILE A 138 35.96 -2.49 4.14
C ILE A 138 35.75 -3.27 5.44
N SER A 139 35.36 -4.55 5.34
CA SER A 139 35.22 -5.46 6.48
C SER A 139 36.54 -6.10 6.94
N HIS A 140 37.70 -5.67 6.39
CA HIS A 140 39.00 -6.26 6.68
C HIS A 140 39.04 -7.79 6.49
N GLY A 141 38.34 -8.28 5.47
CA GLY A 141 38.26 -9.70 5.11
C GLY A 141 37.30 -10.54 5.95
N ARG A 142 36.59 -9.93 6.91
CA ARG A 142 35.70 -10.65 7.84
C ARG A 142 34.37 -11.07 7.22
N PHE A 143 33.85 -10.28 6.28
CA PHE A 143 32.54 -10.55 5.69
C PHE A 143 32.53 -11.84 4.87
N GLN A 144 31.53 -12.68 5.15
CA GLN A 144 31.17 -13.87 4.38
C GLN A 144 29.75 -13.76 3.84
N SER A 145 29.48 -14.37 2.69
CA SER A 145 28.11 -14.36 2.13
C SER A 145 27.09 -15.07 3.02
N SER A 146 27.53 -15.99 3.90
CA SER A 146 26.71 -16.64 4.92
C SER A 146 26.33 -15.72 6.08
N ASP A 147 26.96 -14.55 6.20
CA ASP A 147 26.60 -13.56 7.22
C ASP A 147 25.29 -12.84 6.88
N ILE A 148 24.81 -12.97 5.63
CA ILE A 148 23.46 -12.51 5.25
C ILE A 148 22.47 -13.64 5.52
N VAL A 149 21.61 -13.41 6.51
CA VAL A 149 20.52 -14.30 6.89
C VAL A 149 19.21 -13.63 6.51
N ASP A 150 18.42 -14.26 5.64
CA ASP A 150 17.07 -13.79 5.31
C ASP A 150 15.99 -14.57 6.06
N MET A 151 14.73 -14.18 5.88
CA MET A 151 13.63 -14.84 6.60
C MET A 151 13.41 -16.29 6.18
N ARG A 152 13.80 -16.69 4.97
CA ARG A 152 13.72 -18.10 4.55
C ARG A 152 14.80 -18.93 5.22
N ASP A 153 16.00 -18.38 5.37
CA ASP A 153 17.06 -19.01 6.16
C ASP A 153 16.57 -19.22 7.60
N LEU A 154 15.98 -18.18 8.20
CA LEU A 154 15.47 -18.25 9.58
C LEU A 154 14.32 -19.25 9.74
N ILE A 155 13.36 -19.29 8.80
CA ILE A 155 12.31 -20.31 8.75
C ILE A 155 12.93 -21.71 8.72
N SER A 156 13.88 -21.93 7.82
CA SER A 156 14.54 -23.23 7.66
C SER A 156 15.26 -23.67 8.95
N GLU A 157 15.93 -22.75 9.63
CA GLU A 157 16.58 -23.05 10.92
C GLU A 157 15.54 -23.33 12.03
N ILE A 158 14.41 -22.61 12.05
CA ILE A 158 13.32 -22.92 13.00
C ILE A 158 12.76 -24.31 12.72
N GLU A 159 12.49 -24.66 11.47
CA GLU A 159 11.96 -25.98 11.11
C GLU A 159 12.90 -27.12 11.49
N ARG A 160 14.22 -26.94 11.36
CA ARG A 160 15.22 -27.93 11.81
C ARG A 160 15.14 -28.19 13.30
N LEU A 161 14.90 -27.16 14.12
CA LEU A 161 14.72 -27.33 15.57
C LEU A 161 13.57 -28.28 15.91
N PHE A 162 12.59 -28.48 15.01
CA PHE A 162 11.49 -29.40 15.28
C PHE A 162 11.98 -30.80 15.65
N ASP A 163 12.99 -31.29 14.91
CA ASP A 163 13.61 -32.60 15.12
C ASP A 163 14.81 -32.51 16.08
N ASP A 164 15.63 -31.45 15.96
CA ASP A 164 16.90 -31.32 16.69
C ASP A 164 16.73 -30.89 18.16
N ASP A 165 15.83 -29.94 18.43
CA ASP A 165 15.53 -29.42 19.77
C ASP A 165 14.08 -28.93 19.82
N HIS A 166 13.15 -29.89 19.97
CA HIS A 166 11.72 -29.60 19.96
C HIS A 166 11.29 -28.57 21.03
N LYS A 167 12.04 -28.46 22.13
CA LYS A 167 11.77 -27.46 23.18
C LYS A 167 12.10 -26.05 22.70
N ARG A 168 13.20 -25.85 21.97
CA ARG A 168 13.50 -24.58 21.30
C ARG A 168 12.52 -24.29 20.18
N PHE A 169 12.15 -25.29 19.37
CA PHE A 169 11.11 -25.14 18.36
C PHE A 169 9.82 -24.57 18.95
N MET A 170 9.31 -25.17 20.03
CA MET A 170 8.07 -24.71 20.66
C MET A 170 8.20 -23.31 21.28
N LYS A 171 9.40 -22.91 21.73
CA LYS A 171 9.65 -21.52 22.15
C LYS A 171 9.56 -20.55 20.98
N ALA A 172 10.18 -20.88 19.83
CA ALA A 172 10.12 -20.05 18.64
C ALA A 172 8.68 -19.95 18.12
N TYR A 173 7.97 -21.08 18.04
CA TYR A 173 6.57 -21.15 17.65
C TYR A 173 5.69 -20.24 18.52
N LYS A 174 5.84 -20.34 19.85
CA LYS A 174 5.09 -19.50 20.79
C LYS A 174 5.44 -18.02 20.64
N CYS A 175 6.71 -17.69 20.47
CA CYS A 175 7.17 -16.32 20.23
C CYS A 175 6.51 -15.73 18.97
N ILE A 176 6.41 -16.53 17.90
CA ILE A 176 5.76 -16.11 16.65
C ILE A 176 4.28 -15.87 16.86
N SER A 177 3.56 -16.82 17.46
CA SER A 177 2.11 -16.67 17.69
C SER A 177 1.77 -15.47 18.58
N GLU A 178 2.54 -15.23 19.64
CA GLU A 178 2.25 -14.14 20.59
C GLU A 178 2.58 -12.74 20.03
N ASN A 179 3.45 -12.62 19.03
CA ASN A 179 3.88 -11.33 18.48
C ASN A 179 3.30 -11.01 17.10
N ILE A 180 2.97 -12.04 16.30
CA ILE A 180 2.55 -11.85 14.90
C ILE A 180 1.04 -12.00 14.72
N ASP A 181 0.35 -12.82 15.53
CA ASP A 181 -1.11 -12.96 15.41
C ASP A 181 -1.86 -11.67 15.77
N THR A 182 -1.19 -10.74 16.44
CA THR A 182 -1.72 -9.40 16.75
C THR A 182 -1.50 -8.39 15.63
N LEU A 183 -0.76 -8.72 14.56
CA LEU A 183 -0.60 -7.83 13.42
C LEU A 183 -1.93 -7.67 12.67
N PRO A 184 -2.24 -6.47 12.13
CA PRO A 184 -3.39 -6.31 11.26
C PRO A 184 -3.31 -7.26 10.07
N GLU A 185 -4.45 -7.81 9.65
CA GLU A 185 -4.56 -8.58 8.41
C GLU A 185 -3.92 -7.82 7.23
N PRO A 186 -3.23 -8.52 6.32
CA PRO A 186 -2.52 -7.86 5.23
C PRO A 186 -3.49 -7.06 4.37
N VAL A 187 -2.99 -5.96 3.82
CA VAL A 187 -3.75 -5.16 2.86
C VAL A 187 -3.73 -5.91 1.54
N THR A 188 -4.86 -6.51 1.18
CA THR A 188 -5.04 -7.20 -0.10
C THR A 188 -5.62 -6.23 -1.13
N ASP A 189 -5.33 -6.47 -2.41
CA ASP A 189 -5.98 -5.73 -3.51
C ASP A 189 -7.50 -5.78 -3.40
N GLN A 190 -8.05 -6.90 -2.93
CA GLN A 190 -9.47 -7.04 -2.64
C GLN A 190 -9.96 -6.01 -1.61
N ARG A 191 -9.26 -5.86 -0.48
CA ARG A 191 -9.63 -4.88 0.56
C ARG A 191 -9.47 -3.44 0.09
N VAL A 192 -8.41 -3.15 -0.67
CA VAL A 192 -8.22 -1.82 -1.28
C VAL A 192 -9.37 -1.52 -2.24
N LEU A 193 -9.72 -2.49 -3.10
CA LEU A 193 -10.80 -2.34 -4.08
C LEU A 193 -12.15 -2.13 -3.39
N GLU A 194 -12.50 -2.93 -2.38
CA GLU A 194 -13.73 -2.77 -1.60
C GLU A 194 -13.87 -1.35 -1.02
N GLU A 195 -12.81 -0.82 -0.41
CA GLU A 195 -12.83 0.51 0.20
C GLU A 195 -12.91 1.62 -0.85
N LEU A 196 -12.18 1.50 -1.96
CA LEU A 196 -12.25 2.47 -3.05
C LEU A 196 -13.61 2.43 -3.77
N LEU A 197 -14.21 1.26 -3.97
CA LEU A 197 -15.56 1.15 -4.55
C LEU A 197 -16.62 1.78 -3.64
N HIS A 198 -16.44 1.70 -2.31
CA HIS A 198 -17.38 2.26 -1.35
C HIS A 198 -17.59 3.77 -1.50
N CYS A 199 -16.58 4.52 -1.97
CA CYS A 199 -16.70 5.97 -2.13
C CYS A 199 -17.73 6.39 -3.20
N PHE A 200 -18.11 5.48 -4.10
CA PHE A 200 -19.15 5.69 -5.12
C PHE A 200 -20.57 5.48 -4.57
N ASN A 201 -20.72 4.92 -3.37
CA ASN A 201 -22.02 4.77 -2.72
C ASN A 201 -22.46 6.09 -2.06
N ARG A 202 -22.68 7.11 -2.89
CA ARG A 202 -23.10 8.45 -2.48
C ARG A 202 -24.06 9.05 -3.52
N PRO A 203 -24.92 10.01 -3.11
CA PRO A 203 -25.95 10.59 -3.98
C PRO A 203 -25.44 11.04 -5.37
N ALA A 204 -24.23 11.62 -5.42
CA ALA A 204 -23.59 12.05 -6.65
C ALA A 204 -23.47 10.96 -7.74
N PHE A 205 -23.47 9.67 -7.38
CA PHE A 205 -23.49 8.55 -8.32
C PHE A 205 -24.76 7.70 -8.22
N THR A 206 -25.43 7.66 -7.07
CA THR A 206 -26.59 6.79 -6.84
C THR A 206 -27.93 7.45 -7.17
N THR A 207 -27.97 8.77 -7.29
CA THR A 207 -29.21 9.52 -7.52
C THR A 207 -29.28 10.04 -8.95
N ASP A 208 -30.47 9.95 -9.53
CA ASP A 208 -30.84 10.66 -10.74
C ASP A 208 -30.50 12.14 -10.65
N PHE A 209 -29.87 12.69 -11.70
CA PHE A 209 -29.30 14.05 -11.61
C PHE A 209 -30.36 15.11 -11.35
N GLU A 210 -31.59 14.90 -11.86
CA GLU A 210 -32.73 15.78 -11.62
C GLU A 210 -33.09 15.91 -10.13
N TYR A 211 -32.85 14.87 -9.31
CA TYR A 211 -33.16 14.86 -7.87
C TYR A 211 -31.94 15.17 -6.99
N GLU A 212 -30.72 15.12 -7.53
CA GLU A 212 -29.47 15.42 -6.80
C GLU A 212 -29.35 16.91 -6.38
N CYS A 213 -30.27 17.76 -6.86
CA CYS A 213 -30.31 19.24 -6.86
C CYS A 213 -29.65 20.00 -5.67
N SER A 214 -28.32 19.94 -5.61
CA SER A 214 -27.42 21.00 -5.16
C SER A 214 -26.14 20.97 -5.98
N MET A 215 -25.97 21.97 -6.83
CA MET A 215 -24.81 22.14 -7.72
C MET A 215 -23.48 22.22 -6.96
N GLU A 216 -23.46 22.92 -5.83
CA GLU A 216 -22.29 22.98 -4.95
C GLU A 216 -21.93 21.61 -4.37
N ASN A 217 -22.93 20.76 -4.09
CA ASN A 217 -22.70 19.43 -3.56
C ASN A 217 -22.14 18.46 -4.60
N PHE A 218 -22.55 18.55 -5.87
CA PHE A 218 -22.07 17.63 -6.90
C PHE A 218 -20.59 17.85 -7.24
N GLU A 219 -20.17 19.08 -7.53
CA GLU A 219 -18.75 19.34 -7.86
C GLU A 219 -17.83 18.97 -6.69
N ARG A 220 -18.24 19.36 -5.48
CA ARG A 220 -17.53 18.99 -4.25
C ARG A 220 -17.47 17.47 -4.11
N ALA A 221 -18.56 16.76 -4.39
CA ALA A 221 -18.59 15.31 -4.32
C ALA A 221 -17.61 14.63 -5.27
N ILE A 222 -17.55 15.07 -6.52
CA ILE A 222 -16.57 14.52 -7.48
C ILE A 222 -15.14 14.83 -7.03
N THR A 223 -14.89 16.05 -6.58
CA THR A 223 -13.55 16.49 -6.12
C THR A 223 -13.08 15.70 -4.90
N GLU A 224 -13.94 15.51 -3.90
CA GLU A 224 -13.65 14.69 -2.73
C GLU A 224 -13.41 13.22 -3.09
N THR A 225 -14.13 12.70 -4.08
CA THR A 225 -13.98 11.32 -4.55
C THR A 225 -12.61 11.13 -5.22
N ILE A 226 -12.21 12.06 -6.09
CA ILE A 226 -10.87 12.06 -6.71
C ILE A 226 -9.77 12.17 -5.64
N ALA A 227 -9.95 13.06 -4.67
CA ALA A 227 -8.98 13.24 -3.58
C ALA A 227 -8.87 11.98 -2.72
N PHE A 228 -9.99 11.34 -2.38
CA PHE A 228 -10.02 10.09 -1.64
C PHE A 228 -9.28 8.97 -2.37
N ILE A 229 -9.56 8.79 -3.66
CA ILE A 229 -8.94 7.73 -4.48
C ILE A 229 -7.41 7.93 -4.56
N ASN A 230 -6.94 9.16 -4.77
CA ASN A 230 -5.51 9.44 -4.98
C ASN A 230 -4.71 9.58 -3.67
N VAL A 231 -5.28 10.23 -2.66
CA VAL A 231 -4.56 10.69 -1.46
C VAL A 231 -5.12 10.07 -0.18
N GLY A 232 -6.37 9.59 -0.20
CA GLY A 232 -7.05 9.05 0.95
C GLY A 232 -7.54 10.12 1.93
N LYS A 233 -8.00 9.67 3.10
CA LYS A 233 -8.41 10.48 4.25
C LYS A 233 -7.62 10.01 5.46
N SER A 234 -7.15 10.97 6.25
CA SER A 234 -6.60 10.71 7.57
C SER A 234 -7.70 10.87 8.60
N ASP A 235 -8.05 9.80 9.31
CA ASP A 235 -8.85 9.93 10.53
C ASP A 235 -7.92 10.19 11.71
N HIS A 236 -7.79 11.46 12.08
CA HIS A 236 -6.95 11.90 13.19
C HIS A 236 -7.40 11.35 14.56
N ARG A 237 -8.62 10.82 14.69
CA ARG A 237 -9.14 10.28 15.97
C ARG A 237 -8.80 8.81 16.15
N THR A 238 -8.79 8.03 15.07
CA THR A 238 -8.49 6.59 15.11
C THR A 238 -7.07 6.26 14.65
N GLY A 239 -6.34 7.24 14.09
CA GLY A 239 -5.03 7.02 13.47
C GLY A 239 -5.10 6.18 12.19
N ARG A 240 -6.31 5.91 11.69
CA ARG A 240 -6.54 5.05 10.54
C ARG A 240 -6.48 5.88 9.26
N TYR A 241 -5.68 5.41 8.31
CA TYR A 241 -5.57 6.00 6.97
C TYR A 241 -6.40 5.16 6.02
N SER A 242 -7.19 5.81 5.17
CA SER A 242 -7.91 5.10 4.11
C SER A 242 -6.95 4.61 3.02
N PHE A 243 -7.34 3.55 2.32
CA PHE A 243 -6.57 3.07 1.18
C PHE A 243 -6.63 4.05 -0.01
N THR A 244 -5.61 4.02 -0.85
CA THR A 244 -5.50 4.77 -2.10
C THR A 244 -5.17 3.85 -3.26
N VAL A 245 -5.21 4.37 -4.49
CA VAL A 245 -4.79 3.62 -5.69
C VAL A 245 -3.37 3.09 -5.59
N GLU A 246 -2.50 3.77 -4.86
CA GLU A 246 -1.11 3.33 -4.72
C GLU A 246 -0.95 2.11 -3.82
N ASP A 247 -1.98 1.76 -3.04
CA ASP A 247 -2.02 0.59 -2.17
C ASP A 247 -2.35 -0.73 -2.91
N PHE A 248 -2.80 -0.67 -4.17
CA PHE A 248 -2.88 -1.87 -5.00
C PHE A 248 -1.49 -2.44 -5.27
N SER A 249 -1.35 -3.75 -5.17
CA SER A 249 -0.18 -4.49 -5.67
C SER A 249 -0.27 -4.72 -7.20
N SER A 250 -1.48 -4.92 -7.74
CA SER A 250 -1.73 -5.12 -9.16
C SER A 250 -1.59 -3.84 -9.97
N GLN A 251 -0.65 -3.85 -10.93
CA GLN A 251 -0.51 -2.75 -11.89
C GLN A 251 -1.75 -2.57 -12.78
N THR A 252 -2.48 -3.66 -13.04
CA THR A 252 -3.74 -3.62 -13.79
C THR A 252 -4.79 -2.83 -13.03
N LEU A 253 -4.97 -3.08 -11.73
CA LEU A 253 -5.91 -2.34 -10.89
C LEU A 253 -5.49 -0.88 -10.72
N LYS A 254 -4.19 -0.61 -10.53
CA LYS A 254 -3.66 0.77 -10.54
C LYS A 254 -4.04 1.51 -11.81
N ASN A 255 -3.82 0.90 -12.97
CA ASN A 255 -4.13 1.51 -14.26
C ASN A 255 -5.65 1.67 -14.46
N GLY A 256 -6.46 0.70 -14.02
CA GLY A 256 -7.92 0.79 -14.03
C GLY A 256 -8.42 1.99 -13.23
N PHE A 257 -7.97 2.15 -11.99
CA PHE A 257 -8.37 3.29 -11.16
C PHE A 257 -7.83 4.63 -11.64
N ARG A 258 -6.66 4.68 -12.28
CA ARG A 258 -6.19 5.90 -12.95
C ARG A 258 -7.15 6.33 -14.07
N LYS A 259 -7.66 5.38 -14.86
CA LYS A 259 -8.71 5.67 -15.85
C LYS A 259 -10.01 6.16 -15.20
N ILE A 260 -10.42 5.57 -14.07
CA ILE A 260 -11.57 6.06 -13.28
C ILE A 260 -11.38 7.52 -12.85
N VAL A 261 -10.19 7.88 -12.36
CA VAL A 261 -9.85 9.26 -11.98
C VAL A 261 -9.91 10.20 -13.19
N ASP A 262 -9.39 9.78 -14.35
CA ASP A 262 -9.49 10.56 -15.60
C ASP A 262 -10.96 10.76 -16.02
N GLY A 263 -11.78 9.71 -15.90
CA GLY A 263 -13.21 9.76 -16.18
C GLY A 263 -13.96 10.71 -15.25
N LEU A 264 -13.68 10.67 -13.94
CA LEU A 264 -14.22 11.61 -12.96
C LEU A 264 -13.87 13.06 -13.30
N ASN A 265 -12.62 13.31 -13.73
CA ASN A 265 -12.20 14.64 -14.18
C ASN A 265 -12.95 15.10 -15.43
N MET A 266 -13.26 14.18 -16.37
CA MET A 266 -14.06 14.50 -17.55
C MET A 266 -15.52 14.81 -17.21
N ILE A 267 -16.13 14.03 -16.31
CA ILE A 267 -17.48 14.30 -15.80
C ILE A 267 -17.52 15.68 -15.14
N ARG A 268 -16.55 15.99 -14.28
CA ARG A 268 -16.44 17.31 -13.65
C ARG A 268 -16.30 18.44 -14.67
N LYS A 269 -15.48 18.27 -15.71
CA LYS A 269 -15.35 19.26 -16.80
C LYS A 269 -16.67 19.49 -17.53
N LEU A 270 -17.41 18.41 -17.84
CA LEU A 270 -18.71 18.50 -18.50
C LEU A 270 -19.71 19.23 -17.61
N TYR A 271 -19.75 18.87 -16.34
CA TYR A 271 -20.58 19.52 -15.33
C TYR A 271 -20.32 21.04 -15.28
N LEU A 272 -19.06 21.46 -15.17
CA LEU A 272 -18.68 22.88 -15.13
C LEU A 272 -19.07 23.62 -16.42
N TYR A 273 -18.89 22.97 -17.57
CA TYR A 273 -19.31 23.53 -18.86
C TYR A 273 -20.83 23.75 -18.90
N MET A 274 -21.61 22.73 -18.53
CA MET A 274 -23.06 22.79 -18.53
C MET A 274 -23.59 23.80 -17.50
N GLN A 275 -22.94 23.88 -16.33
CA GLN A 275 -23.28 24.83 -15.28
C GLN A 275 -23.08 26.29 -15.71
N ASP A 276 -21.99 26.61 -16.42
CA ASP A 276 -21.76 27.96 -16.99
C ASP A 276 -22.86 28.37 -17.97
N LYS A 277 -23.52 27.38 -18.57
CA LYS A 277 -24.56 27.55 -19.58
C LYS A 277 -25.96 27.55 -18.96
N ALA A 278 -26.19 26.90 -17.82
CA ALA A 278 -27.49 26.82 -17.17
C ALA A 278 -28.04 28.21 -16.73
N HIS A 279 -29.36 28.42 -16.87
CA HIS A 279 -30.02 29.64 -16.40
C HIS A 279 -30.18 29.64 -14.88
N MET A 280 -29.47 30.54 -14.20
CA MET A 280 -29.60 30.75 -12.75
C MET A 280 -30.68 31.78 -12.44
N VAL A 281 -31.71 31.38 -11.68
CA VAL A 281 -32.64 32.34 -11.05
C VAL A 281 -32.26 32.50 -9.59
N LYS A 282 -31.76 33.69 -9.24
CA LYS A 282 -31.44 34.02 -7.85
C LYS A 282 -32.75 34.23 -7.08
N VAL A 283 -33.02 33.40 -6.06
CA VAL A 283 -34.26 33.46 -5.27
C VAL A 283 -34.08 34.37 -4.06
N ASN A 284 -32.88 34.35 -3.44
CA ASN A 284 -32.44 35.34 -2.47
C ASN A 284 -30.90 35.31 -2.33
N ASP A 285 -30.33 36.14 -1.44
CA ASP A 285 -28.88 36.27 -1.22
C ASP A 285 -28.18 34.99 -0.76
N LYS A 286 -28.93 33.98 -0.31
CA LYS A 286 -28.41 32.70 0.19
C LYS A 286 -28.85 31.50 -0.65
N LYS A 287 -29.69 31.70 -1.68
CA LYS A 287 -30.30 30.61 -2.45
C LYS A 287 -30.55 31.05 -3.89
N ALA A 288 -29.89 30.40 -4.83
CA ALA A 288 -30.27 30.39 -6.23
C ALA A 288 -31.03 29.08 -6.53
N ILE A 289 -32.06 29.15 -7.35
CA ILE A 289 -32.72 27.98 -7.93
C ILE A 289 -32.43 28.03 -9.43
N TYR A 290 -31.95 26.92 -9.97
CA TYR A 290 -31.81 26.77 -11.40
C TYR A 290 -33.19 26.48 -11.95
N VAL A 291 -33.68 27.36 -12.81
CA VAL A 291 -34.95 27.14 -13.52
C VAL A 291 -34.55 26.55 -14.85
N ASP A 292 -35.10 25.37 -15.15
CA ASP A 292 -34.68 24.54 -16.27
C ASP A 292 -33.19 24.18 -16.23
N CYS A 293 -32.81 23.23 -15.36
CA CYS A 293 -31.74 22.32 -15.77
C CYS A 293 -32.25 21.67 -17.06
N GLU A 294 -31.82 22.20 -18.21
CA GLU A 294 -32.24 21.71 -19.52
C GLU A 294 -32.15 20.18 -19.48
N MET A 295 -33.18 19.47 -19.96
CA MET A 295 -33.24 18.00 -19.96
C MET A 295 -31.94 17.35 -20.46
N ILE A 296 -31.24 18.05 -21.36
CA ILE A 296 -29.92 17.71 -21.89
C ILE A 296 -28.82 17.65 -20.81
N PHE A 297 -28.80 18.55 -19.83
CA PHE A 297 -27.83 18.57 -18.73
C PHE A 297 -28.03 17.36 -17.83
N CYS A 298 -29.26 17.11 -17.37
CA CYS A 298 -29.57 15.93 -16.57
C CYS A 298 -29.18 14.64 -17.30
N ARG A 299 -29.51 14.54 -18.59
CA ARG A 299 -29.16 13.38 -19.41
C ARG A 299 -27.65 13.22 -19.58
N ALA A 300 -26.92 14.30 -19.83
CA ALA A 300 -25.47 14.28 -19.93
C ALA A 300 -24.80 13.77 -18.65
N MET A 301 -25.30 14.18 -17.48
CA MET A 301 -24.79 13.72 -16.19
C MET A 301 -25.16 12.27 -15.91
N ASN A 302 -26.38 11.85 -16.22
CA ASN A 302 -26.79 10.45 -16.08
C ASN A 302 -25.94 9.54 -16.97
N ASP A 303 -25.80 9.87 -18.26
CA ASP A 303 -25.07 9.06 -19.23
C ASP A 303 -23.58 8.90 -18.87
N THR A 304 -22.91 10.00 -18.54
CA THR A 304 -21.48 9.95 -18.21
C THR A 304 -21.20 9.22 -16.88
N ARG A 305 -22.10 9.33 -15.89
CA ARG A 305 -22.01 8.56 -14.64
C ARG A 305 -22.35 7.09 -14.85
N ALA A 306 -23.28 6.75 -15.76
CA ALA A 306 -23.60 5.37 -16.08
C ALA A 306 -22.40 4.63 -16.71
N LEU A 307 -21.67 5.29 -17.62
CA LEU A 307 -20.41 4.76 -18.17
C LEU A 307 -19.34 4.54 -17.09
N LEU A 308 -19.21 5.47 -16.13
CA LEU A 308 -18.29 5.33 -15.01
C LEU A 308 -18.64 4.11 -14.14
N LEU A 309 -19.92 3.96 -13.79
CA LEU A 309 -20.42 2.83 -13.01
C LEU A 309 -20.27 1.50 -13.75
N TYR A 310 -20.43 1.49 -15.08
CA TYR A 310 -20.16 0.33 -15.91
C TYR A 310 -18.69 -0.12 -15.84
N GLU A 311 -17.74 0.80 -15.95
CA GLU A 311 -16.32 0.45 -15.83
C GLU A 311 -15.96 -0.01 -14.40
N LEU A 312 -16.54 0.61 -13.37
CA LEU A 312 -16.37 0.15 -11.98
C LEU A 312 -16.91 -1.27 -11.76
N ARG A 313 -18.06 -1.62 -12.34
CA ARG A 313 -18.59 -3.00 -12.32
C ARG A 313 -17.63 -3.98 -12.98
N ARG A 314 -17.10 -3.65 -14.17
CA ARG A 314 -16.13 -4.52 -14.87
C ARG A 314 -14.88 -4.78 -14.04
N ILE A 315 -14.35 -3.74 -13.38
CA ILE A 315 -13.20 -3.89 -12.47
C ILE A 315 -13.56 -4.77 -11.27
N ALA A 316 -14.71 -4.54 -10.65
CA ALA A 316 -15.18 -5.33 -9.50
C ALA A 316 -15.41 -6.81 -9.85
N GLU A 317 -16.04 -7.08 -11.00
CA GLU A 317 -16.28 -8.44 -11.52
C GLU A 317 -14.98 -9.19 -11.81
N GLY A 318 -13.97 -8.49 -12.36
CA GLY A 318 -12.64 -9.05 -12.59
C GLY A 318 -11.98 -9.61 -11.33
N GLU A 319 -12.23 -8.98 -10.18
CA GLU A 319 -11.71 -9.39 -8.86
C GLU A 319 -12.76 -10.15 -8.02
N LYS A 320 -13.93 -10.48 -8.59
CA LYS A 320 -15.05 -11.17 -7.91
C LYS A 320 -15.56 -10.45 -6.66
N ILE A 321 -15.55 -9.12 -6.68
CA ILE A 321 -16.06 -8.27 -5.59
C ILE A 321 -17.49 -7.82 -5.94
N PRO A 322 -18.45 -7.94 -5.01
CA PRO A 322 -19.80 -7.42 -5.25
C PRO A 322 -19.78 -5.89 -5.33
N PHE A 323 -20.42 -5.33 -6.37
CA PHE A 323 -20.58 -3.90 -6.57
C PHE A 323 -22.04 -3.57 -6.94
N ASP A 324 -22.85 -3.40 -5.89
CA ASP A 324 -24.32 -3.32 -5.98
C ASP A 324 -24.83 -1.88 -6.06
N ILE A 325 -24.18 -1.03 -6.86
CA ILE A 325 -24.66 0.33 -7.14
C ILE A 325 -25.51 0.32 -8.40
N ASN A 326 -26.84 0.38 -8.28
CA ASN A 326 -27.76 0.37 -9.43
C ASN A 326 -28.74 1.56 -9.39
N PRO A 327 -28.31 2.76 -9.83
CA PRO A 327 -29.18 3.92 -9.82
C PRO A 327 -30.27 3.83 -10.89
N GLY A 328 -31.39 4.53 -10.67
CA GLY A 328 -32.56 4.50 -11.56
C GLY A 328 -32.25 4.82 -13.03
N TYR A 329 -31.32 5.75 -13.27
CA TYR A 329 -30.88 6.13 -14.62
C TYR A 329 -29.98 5.12 -15.32
N TYR A 330 -29.43 4.13 -14.62
CA TYR A 330 -28.33 3.30 -15.15
C TYR A 330 -28.71 2.57 -16.45
N GLU A 331 -29.83 1.85 -16.41
CA GLU A 331 -30.34 1.06 -17.53
C GLU A 331 -30.82 1.94 -18.69
N ASP A 332 -31.48 3.06 -18.40
CA ASP A 332 -31.92 4.00 -19.44
C ASP A 332 -30.72 4.59 -20.19
N SER A 333 -29.73 5.09 -19.44
CA SER A 333 -28.51 5.65 -20.02
C SER A 333 -27.76 4.61 -20.86
N LEU A 334 -27.44 3.44 -20.32
CA LEU A 334 -26.59 2.48 -21.04
C LEU A 334 -27.26 1.86 -22.27
N TYR A 335 -28.56 1.55 -22.18
CA TYR A 335 -29.23 0.76 -23.22
C TYR A 335 -30.13 1.58 -24.13
N HIS A 336 -30.53 2.79 -23.72
CA HIS A 336 -31.49 3.62 -24.46
C HIS A 336 -30.94 4.99 -24.87
N SER A 337 -29.79 5.43 -24.33
CA SER A 337 -29.17 6.67 -24.80
C SER A 337 -28.56 6.50 -26.19
N PRO A 338 -28.96 7.32 -27.17
CA PRO A 338 -28.34 7.31 -28.50
C PRO A 338 -26.89 7.80 -28.47
N LYS A 339 -26.45 8.44 -27.38
CA LYS A 339 -25.08 8.98 -27.22
C LYS A 339 -24.11 7.90 -26.73
N ILE A 340 -24.61 6.89 -26.02
CA ILE A 340 -23.80 5.77 -25.49
C ILE A 340 -23.69 4.61 -26.50
N ALA A 341 -24.55 4.58 -27.53
CA ALA A 341 -24.58 3.55 -28.55
C ALA A 341 -23.18 3.27 -29.17
N GLY A 342 -22.64 2.07 -28.94
CA GLY A 342 -21.34 1.65 -29.49
C GLY A 342 -20.55 0.68 -28.63
N ASP A 343 -19.24 0.66 -28.86
CA ASP A 343 -18.26 -0.18 -28.18
C ASP A 343 -17.94 0.35 -26.77
N LEU A 344 -18.20 -0.47 -25.75
CA LEU A 344 -17.93 -0.18 -24.34
C LEU A 344 -16.57 -0.73 -23.87
N ASP A 345 -15.75 -1.27 -24.77
CA ASP A 345 -14.47 -1.90 -24.41
C ASP A 345 -13.45 -0.89 -23.88
N ASP A 346 -13.45 0.34 -24.40
CA ASP A 346 -12.62 1.45 -23.92
C ASP A 346 -13.45 2.57 -23.28
N PHE A 347 -13.56 2.50 -21.95
CA PHE A 347 -14.27 3.47 -21.13
C PHE A 347 -13.93 4.93 -21.44
N LEU A 348 -12.65 5.30 -21.53
CA LEU A 348 -12.26 6.71 -21.69
C LEU A 348 -12.58 7.22 -23.10
N VAL A 349 -12.37 6.37 -24.12
CA VAL A 349 -12.72 6.72 -25.50
C VAL A 349 -14.22 6.94 -25.64
N THR A 350 -15.03 6.06 -25.05
CA THR A 350 -16.49 6.17 -25.12
C THR A 350 -17.00 7.37 -24.32
N LEU A 351 -16.45 7.60 -23.12
CA LEU A 351 -16.76 8.80 -22.34
C LEU A 351 -16.41 10.09 -23.10
N GLN A 352 -15.29 10.10 -23.85
CA GLN A 352 -14.89 11.25 -24.66
C GLN A 352 -15.83 11.51 -25.84
N LYS A 353 -16.37 10.46 -26.47
CA LYS A 353 -17.38 10.59 -27.52
C LYS A 353 -18.67 11.19 -26.97
N VAL A 354 -19.17 10.65 -25.84
CA VAL A 354 -20.36 11.17 -25.16
C VAL A 354 -20.17 12.62 -24.77
N TYR A 355 -19.04 12.96 -24.15
CA TYR A 355 -18.67 14.33 -23.80
C TYR A 355 -18.80 15.26 -25.01
N LYS A 356 -18.14 14.94 -26.13
CA LYS A 356 -18.17 15.78 -27.35
C LYS A 356 -19.58 15.93 -27.89
N ALA A 357 -20.34 14.84 -27.96
CA ALA A 357 -21.68 14.83 -28.52
C ALA A 357 -22.68 15.68 -27.72
N TYR A 358 -22.46 15.86 -26.41
CA TYR A 358 -23.24 16.78 -25.58
C TYR A 358 -22.79 18.24 -25.72
N ILE A 359 -21.48 18.49 -25.79
CA ILE A 359 -20.95 19.85 -26.04
C ILE A 359 -21.44 20.38 -27.38
N GLU A 360 -21.45 19.55 -28.43
CA GLU A 360 -21.93 19.94 -29.76
C GLU A 360 -23.42 20.26 -29.75
N GLN A 361 -24.24 19.43 -29.11
CA GLN A 361 -25.68 19.65 -29.03
C GLN A 361 -26.02 20.94 -28.27
N CYS A 362 -25.37 21.23 -27.14
CA CYS A 362 -25.56 22.48 -26.41
C CYS A 362 -25.18 23.75 -27.21
N LYS A 363 -24.35 23.63 -28.24
CA LYS A 363 -24.03 24.76 -29.13
C LYS A 363 -25.15 24.99 -30.13
N VAL A 364 -25.70 23.92 -30.72
CA VAL A 364 -26.79 23.99 -31.70
C VAL A 364 -28.07 24.55 -31.07
N ASP A 365 -28.44 24.04 -29.89
CA ASP A 365 -29.67 24.44 -29.17
C ASP A 365 -29.68 25.93 -28.73
N ARG A 366 -28.55 26.66 -28.89
CA ARG A 366 -28.41 28.10 -28.58
C ARG A 366 -28.35 29.00 -29.81
N GLU A 367 -28.09 28.43 -30.99
CA GLU A 367 -28.11 29.16 -32.26
C GLU A 367 -29.52 29.22 -32.86
N GLU A 368 -30.42 28.32 -32.41
CA GLU A 368 -31.88 28.35 -32.63
C GLU A 368 -32.60 29.14 -31.52
#